data_AF-A0A916RAY4-F1
#
_entry.id   AF-A0A916RAY4-F1
#
_cell.length_a   1.000
_cell.length_b   1.000
_cell.length_c   1.000
_cell.angle_alpha   90.00
_cell.angle_beta   90.00
_cell.angle_gamma   90.00
#
_symmetry.space_group_name_H-M   'P 1'
#
loop_
_entity.id
_entity.type
_entity.pdbx_description
1 polymer ?
#
loop_
_entity_poly.entity_id
_entity_poly.type
_entity_poly.pdbx_seq_one_letter_code
_entity_poly.pdbx_strand_id
1 'polypeptide(L)'
;MNHNRSYCGITLLINHFIADGGTYFKLLEYLSQAYEYPEYVPKYEPLFTIDFNKIDNFIAASFKKLSWKDKLLSSTSFIVFILNSLWQNKKNWSYLECILTKEKLGLIKRKNQNLPNEESAYSTNDALFEFLSVVPIKRFIFPCNLRYRNVGIPENYLGNAEALVLDLTKPENNYMLKHTDVRKSVN
;
A
#
# COMPACT_ATOMS: atom_id res chain seq x y z
N MET A 1 32.16 23.38 7.60
CA MET A 1 31.72 22.13 8.25
C MET A 1 32.08 20.97 7.34
N ASN A 2 32.80 19.97 7.86
CA ASN A 2 33.27 18.78 7.12
C ASN A 2 32.10 17.98 6.54
N HIS A 3 32.11 17.75 5.22
CA HIS A 3 31.23 16.80 4.54
C HIS A 3 32.06 15.66 3.97
N ASN A 4 32.65 14.87 4.87
CA ASN A 4 33.21 13.55 4.57
C ASN A 4 32.46 12.49 5.40
N ARG A 5 31.13 12.45 5.26
CA ARG A 5 30.36 11.28 5.68
C ARG A 5 30.22 10.38 4.48
N SER A 6 31.07 9.35 4.42
CA SER A 6 30.82 8.19 3.57
C SER A 6 29.51 7.57 4.03
N TYR A 7 28.43 7.79 3.29
CA TYR A 7 27.19 7.07 3.52
C TYR A 7 27.43 5.60 3.15
N CYS A 8 27.56 4.73 4.16
CA CYS A 8 27.37 3.30 3.95
C CYS A 8 25.87 3.04 3.88
N GLY A 9 25.34 2.90 2.68
CA GLY A 9 23.98 2.42 2.46
C GLY A 9 23.97 0.90 2.39
N ILE A 10 23.09 0.24 3.14
CA ILE A 10 22.76 -1.18 2.93
C ILE A 10 21.56 -1.22 1.99
N THR A 11 21.70 -1.91 0.86
CA THR A 11 20.57 -2.20 -0.04
C THR A 11 20.19 -3.66 0.12
N LEU A 12 18.93 -3.92 0.48
CA LEU A 12 18.37 -5.26 0.52
C LEU A 12 17.46 -5.48 -0.67
N LEU A 13 17.70 -6.55 -1.41
CA LEU A 13 16.84 -7.01 -2.50
C LEU A 13 16.07 -8.22 -2.00
N ILE A 14 14.74 -8.09 -1.92
CA ILE A 14 13.86 -9.18 -1.51
C ILE A 14 12.89 -9.50 -2.64
N ASN A 15 12.67 -10.79 -2.84
CA ASN A 15 11.67 -11.26 -3.79
C ASN A 15 10.25 -11.06 -3.22
N HIS A 16 9.42 -10.27 -3.91
CA HIS A 16 8.06 -10.00 -3.45
C HIS A 16 7.16 -11.26 -3.42
N PHE A 17 7.54 -12.35 -4.10
CA PHE A 17 6.83 -13.63 -4.01
C PHE A 17 6.83 -14.23 -2.59
N ILE A 18 7.81 -13.87 -1.76
CA ILE A 18 7.97 -14.41 -0.40
C ILE A 18 7.70 -13.40 0.71
N ALA A 19 7.70 -12.10 0.41
CA ALA A 19 7.55 -11.04 1.40
C ALA A 19 6.86 -9.80 0.83
N ASP A 20 5.94 -9.22 1.61
CA ASP A 20 5.38 -7.89 1.35
C ASP A 20 6.17 -6.81 2.10
N GLY A 21 5.76 -5.54 1.95
CA GLY A 21 6.39 -4.42 2.66
C GLY A 21 6.33 -4.52 4.19
N GLY A 22 5.31 -5.18 4.75
CA GLY A 22 5.20 -5.41 6.19
C GLY A 22 6.22 -6.45 6.68
N THR A 23 6.34 -7.56 5.98
CA THR A 23 7.38 -8.58 6.23
C THR A 23 8.78 -7.97 6.10
N TYR A 24 9.01 -7.18 5.05
CA TYR A 24 10.29 -6.50 4.83
C TYR A 24 10.66 -5.62 6.03
N PHE A 25 9.73 -4.79 6.50
CA PHE A 25 9.95 -3.92 7.65
C PHE A 25 10.23 -4.71 8.93
N LYS A 26 9.51 -5.82 9.16
CA LYS A 26 9.73 -6.67 10.33
C LYS A 26 11.09 -7.36 10.30
N LEU A 27 11.53 -7.82 9.13
CA LEU A 27 12.86 -8.40 8.95
C LEU A 27 13.95 -7.37 9.24
N LEU A 28 13.81 -6.13 8.75
CA LEU A 28 14.73 -5.04 9.07
C LEU A 28 14.79 -4.74 10.56
N GLU A 29 13.66 -4.72 11.24
CA GLU A 29 13.58 -4.53 12.70
C GLU A 29 14.37 -5.62 13.43
N TYR A 30 14.18 -6.89 13.06
CA TYR A 30 14.91 -8.02 13.66
C TYR A 30 16.41 -7.98 13.38
N LEU A 31 16.81 -7.67 12.14
CA LEU A 31 18.23 -7.55 11.79
C LEU A 31 18.89 -6.40 12.56
N SER A 32 18.21 -5.26 12.70
CA SER A 32 18.71 -4.12 13.46
C SER A 32 18.87 -4.47 14.94
N GLN A 33 17.87 -5.11 15.54
CA GLN A 33 17.88 -5.48 16.95
C GLN A 33 18.92 -6.57 17.25
N ALA A 34 19.05 -7.58 16.39
CA ALA A 34 20.07 -8.62 16.55
C ALA A 34 21.50 -8.07 16.38
N TYR A 35 21.68 -7.02 15.56
CA TYR A 35 22.97 -6.35 15.43
C TYR A 35 23.34 -5.55 16.70
N GLU A 36 22.38 -4.83 17.28
CA GLU A 36 22.60 -4.04 18.51
C GLU A 36 22.68 -4.91 19.77
N TYR A 37 21.90 -5.99 19.82
CA TYR A 37 21.74 -6.88 20.97
C TYR A 37 21.83 -8.33 20.49
N PRO A 38 23.01 -8.98 20.57
CA PRO A 38 23.21 -10.36 20.09
C PRO A 38 22.29 -11.40 20.76
N GLU A 39 21.77 -11.09 21.94
CA GLU A 39 20.84 -11.95 22.71
C GLU A 39 19.36 -11.59 22.44
N TYR A 40 19.07 -10.72 21.47
CA TYR A 40 17.71 -10.31 21.16
C TYR A 40 16.87 -11.50 20.72
N VAL A 41 15.79 -11.74 21.46
CA VAL A 41 14.71 -12.65 21.09
C VAL A 41 13.44 -11.83 20.91
N PRO A 42 12.77 -11.89 19.75
CA PRO A 42 11.56 -11.12 19.52
C PRO A 42 10.45 -11.52 20.49
N LYS A 43 9.68 -10.52 20.94
CA LYS A 43 8.55 -10.71 21.88
C LYS A 43 7.53 -11.74 21.37
N TYR A 44 7.35 -11.81 20.06
CA TYR A 44 6.53 -12.80 19.40
C TYR A 44 7.38 -13.56 18.39
N GLU A 45 7.30 -14.88 18.44
CA GLU A 45 7.97 -15.75 17.49
C GLU A 45 7.46 -15.45 16.07
N PRO A 46 8.34 -15.31 15.07
CA PRO A 46 7.88 -15.08 13.71
C PRO A 46 7.09 -16.28 13.18
N LEU A 47 5.90 -16.02 12.63
CA LEU A 47 5.04 -17.07 12.06
C LEU A 47 5.29 -17.20 10.56
N PHE A 48 5.70 -18.39 10.12
CA PHE A 48 5.88 -18.70 8.70
C PHE A 48 4.64 -19.29 8.04
N THR A 49 3.70 -19.79 8.84
CA THR A 49 2.44 -20.40 8.39
C THR A 49 1.30 -19.92 9.26
N ILE A 50 0.09 -19.86 8.68
CA ILE A 50 -1.15 -19.51 9.36
C ILE A 50 -2.28 -20.38 8.81
N ASP A 51 -3.34 -20.55 9.60
CA ASP A 51 -4.58 -21.16 9.12
C ASP A 51 -5.35 -20.14 8.26
N PHE A 52 -5.50 -20.47 6.97
CA PHE A 52 -6.18 -19.63 5.99
C PHE A 52 -7.71 -19.75 6.01
N ASN A 53 -8.33 -20.57 6.88
CA ASN A 53 -9.78 -20.78 6.89
C ASN A 53 -10.61 -19.48 6.97
N LYS A 54 -10.17 -18.46 7.73
CA LYS A 54 -10.83 -17.14 7.78
C LYS A 54 -10.56 -16.29 6.54
N ILE A 55 -9.38 -16.46 5.95
CA ILE A 55 -8.95 -15.78 4.73
C ILE A 55 -9.71 -16.33 3.53
N ASP A 56 -10.01 -17.62 3.48
CA ASP A 56 -10.80 -18.23 2.40
C ASP A 56 -12.20 -17.60 2.30
N ASN A 57 -12.82 -17.25 3.43
CA ASN A 57 -14.08 -16.52 3.45
C ASN A 57 -13.93 -15.08 2.93
N PHE A 58 -12.85 -14.38 3.32
CA PHE A 58 -12.52 -13.03 2.84
C PHE A 58 -12.20 -13.02 1.33
N ILE A 59 -11.40 -13.97 0.88
CA ILE A 59 -11.06 -14.25 -0.52
C ILE A 59 -12.35 -14.57 -1.27
N ALA A 60 -13.14 -15.55 -0.84
CA ALA A 60 -14.39 -15.92 -1.49
C ALA A 60 -15.36 -14.74 -1.60
N ALA A 61 -15.50 -13.91 -0.56
CA ALA A 61 -16.30 -12.68 -0.62
C ALA A 61 -15.76 -11.66 -1.65
N SER A 62 -14.44 -11.47 -1.69
CA SER A 62 -13.76 -10.57 -2.63
C SER A 62 -13.78 -11.09 -4.08
N PHE A 63 -13.79 -12.40 -4.26
CA PHE A 63 -13.91 -13.06 -5.57
C PHE A 63 -15.36 -13.16 -6.04
N LYS A 64 -16.37 -13.19 -5.14
CA LYS A 64 -17.79 -13.16 -5.50
C LYS A 64 -18.25 -11.86 -6.17
N LYS A 65 -17.50 -10.76 -6.03
CA LYS A 65 -17.89 -9.46 -6.61
C LYS A 65 -17.88 -9.45 -8.15
N LEU A 66 -17.05 -10.27 -8.82
CA LEU A 66 -16.97 -10.40 -10.29
C LEU A 66 -16.39 -11.77 -10.68
N SER A 67 -16.90 -12.41 -11.74
CA SER A 67 -16.35 -13.70 -12.20
C SER A 67 -14.89 -13.56 -12.67
N TRP A 68 -14.08 -14.63 -12.56
CA TRP A 68 -12.70 -14.63 -13.05
C TRP A 68 -12.60 -14.29 -14.54
N LYS A 69 -13.57 -14.76 -15.33
CA LYS A 69 -13.67 -14.49 -16.76
C LYS A 69 -13.88 -12.99 -17.02
N ASP A 70 -14.75 -12.34 -16.26
CA ASP A 70 -15.00 -10.90 -16.37
C ASP A 70 -13.79 -10.07 -15.90
N LYS A 71 -13.09 -10.52 -14.85
CA LYS A 71 -11.86 -9.88 -14.36
C LYS A 71 -10.72 -9.95 -15.39
N LEU A 72 -10.57 -11.08 -16.08
CA LEU A 72 -9.53 -11.29 -17.09
C LEU A 72 -9.80 -10.51 -18.38
N LEU A 73 -11.05 -10.53 -18.85
CA LEU A 73 -11.47 -9.92 -20.12
C LEU A 73 -11.79 -8.43 -20.01
N SER A 74 -11.87 -7.89 -18.78
CA SER A 74 -12.04 -6.45 -18.59
C SER A 74 -10.87 -5.68 -19.21
N SER A 75 -11.16 -4.58 -19.92
CA SER A 75 -10.16 -3.57 -20.32
C SER A 75 -9.44 -2.94 -19.12
N THR A 76 -9.95 -3.21 -17.91
CA THR A 76 -9.39 -2.79 -16.62
C THR A 76 -8.80 -3.98 -15.86
N SER A 77 -8.56 -5.11 -16.54
CA SER A 77 -7.90 -6.27 -15.95
C SER A 77 -6.55 -5.89 -15.35
N PHE A 78 -6.35 -6.26 -14.08
CA PHE A 78 -5.09 -6.03 -13.36
C PHE A 78 -3.93 -6.82 -13.98
N ILE A 79 -4.20 -8.03 -14.44
CA ILE A 79 -3.21 -8.91 -15.08
C ILE A 79 -2.71 -8.27 -16.38
N VAL A 80 -3.63 -7.78 -17.22
CA VAL A 80 -3.29 -7.10 -18.47
C VAL A 80 -2.47 -5.83 -18.19
N PHE A 81 -2.82 -5.08 -17.14
CA PHE A 81 -2.05 -3.90 -16.73
C PHE A 81 -0.64 -4.25 -16.27
N ILE A 82 -0.47 -5.20 -15.35
CA ILE A 82 0.86 -5.61 -14.86
C ILE A 82 1.73 -6.09 -16.01
N LEU A 83 1.19 -6.94 -16.89
CA LEU A 83 1.93 -7.44 -18.05
C LEU A 83 2.37 -6.29 -18.96
N ASN A 84 1.48 -5.33 -19.25
CA ASN A 84 1.84 -4.14 -20.02
C ASN A 84 2.91 -3.28 -19.32
N SER A 85 2.83 -3.09 -18.00
CA SER A 85 3.82 -2.33 -17.22
C SER A 85 5.20 -2.98 -17.18
N LEU A 86 5.27 -4.32 -17.21
CA LEU A 86 6.54 -5.07 -17.26
C LEU A 86 7.26 -4.88 -18.60
N TRP A 87 6.53 -4.71 -19.69
CA TRP A 87 7.07 -4.52 -21.04
C TRP A 87 7.25 -3.06 -21.47
N GLN A 88 6.89 -2.09 -20.63
CA GLN A 88 7.11 -0.68 -20.95
C GLN A 88 8.61 -0.35 -21.00
N ASN A 89 9.03 0.36 -22.04
CA ASN A 89 10.39 0.86 -22.17
C ASN A 89 10.62 1.97 -21.13
N LYS A 90 11.43 1.68 -20.11
CA LYS A 90 11.71 2.58 -18.98
C LYS A 90 12.85 3.58 -19.26
N LYS A 91 13.41 3.62 -20.47
CA LYS A 91 14.56 4.47 -20.81
C LYS A 91 14.34 5.97 -20.56
N ASN A 92 13.09 6.45 -20.60
CA ASN A 92 12.74 7.86 -20.39
C ASN A 92 12.05 8.12 -19.04
N TRP A 93 12.07 7.16 -18.11
CA TRP A 93 11.43 7.34 -16.81
C TRP A 93 12.34 8.16 -15.91
N SER A 94 11.78 9.20 -15.31
CA SER A 94 12.42 9.96 -14.23
C SER A 94 11.75 9.62 -12.90
N TYR A 95 12.57 9.55 -11.86
CA TYR A 95 12.08 9.48 -10.49
C TYR A 95 12.07 10.89 -9.90
N LEU A 96 10.93 11.27 -9.31
CA LEU A 96 10.78 12.51 -8.57
C LEU A 96 10.41 12.17 -7.14
N GLU A 97 11.23 12.60 -6.20
CA GLU A 97 10.89 12.56 -4.79
C GLU A 97 10.10 13.83 -4.44
N CYS A 98 8.90 13.65 -3.90
CA CYS A 98 8.07 14.75 -3.41
C CYS A 98 7.85 14.58 -1.90
N ILE A 99 8.28 15.57 -1.13
CA ILE A 99 8.17 15.55 0.33
C ILE A 99 7.00 16.44 0.75
N LEU A 100 5.97 15.83 1.32
CA LEU A 100 4.84 16.55 1.89
C LEU A 100 5.07 16.76 3.39
N THR A 101 5.43 17.99 3.78
CA THR A 101 5.77 18.31 5.17
C THR A 101 4.55 18.29 6.10
N LYS A 102 4.80 18.22 7.41
CA LYS A 102 3.75 18.25 8.45
C LYS A 102 2.89 19.52 8.34
N GLU A 103 3.48 20.67 8.05
CA GLU A 103 2.77 21.95 7.90
C GLU A 103 1.83 21.91 6.69
N LYS A 104 2.29 21.35 5.55
CA LYS A 104 1.48 21.22 4.33
C LYS A 104 0.33 20.22 4.52
N LEU A 105 0.61 19.06 5.14
CA LEU A 105 -0.42 18.11 5.57
C LEU A 105 -1.45 18.79 6.48
N GLY A 106 -1.00 19.57 7.45
CA GLY A 106 -1.88 20.30 8.38
C GLY A 106 -2.75 21.36 7.69
N LEU A 107 -2.29 21.97 6.59
CA LEU A 107 -3.10 22.88 5.78
C LEU A 107 -4.20 22.13 5.02
N ILE A 108 -3.87 20.99 4.39
CA ILE A 108 -4.84 20.15 3.68
C ILE A 108 -5.93 19.67 4.65
N LYS A 109 -5.53 19.13 5.81
CA LYS A 109 -6.47 18.64 6.83
C LYS A 109 -7.41 19.75 7.33
N ARG A 110 -6.90 20.96 7.61
CA ARG A 110 -7.72 22.09 8.08
C ARG A 110 -8.75 22.56 7.06
N LYS A 111 -8.43 22.48 5.75
CA LYS A 111 -9.38 22.84 4.68
C LYS A 111 -10.62 21.93 4.69
N ASN A 112 -10.48 20.68 5.11
CA ASN A 112 -11.55 19.67 5.10
C ASN A 112 -12.26 19.45 6.44
N GLN A 113 -11.67 19.88 7.56
CA GLN A 113 -12.37 19.92 8.86
C GLN A 113 -13.63 20.79 8.84
N ASN A 114 -13.77 21.67 7.84
CA ASN A 114 -14.93 22.52 7.63
C ASN A 114 -16.02 21.87 6.75
N LEU A 115 -15.87 20.61 6.34
CA LEU A 115 -16.88 19.88 5.57
C LEU A 115 -17.86 19.19 6.53
N PRO A 116 -19.18 19.54 6.52
CA PRO A 116 -20.07 19.25 7.64
C PRO A 116 -20.48 17.78 7.87
N ASN A 117 -20.05 16.83 7.03
CA ASN A 117 -20.81 15.57 6.84
C ASN A 117 -19.98 14.27 6.74
N GLU A 118 -18.78 14.16 7.33
CA GLU A 118 -18.07 12.86 7.34
C GLU A 118 -18.09 12.18 8.71
N GLU A 119 -18.74 11.02 8.80
CA GLU A 119 -18.81 10.14 9.98
C GLU A 119 -17.46 9.56 10.44
N SER A 120 -16.36 9.86 9.73
CA SER A 120 -15.03 9.28 9.99
C SER A 120 -13.92 10.31 10.00
N ALA A 121 -12.94 10.14 10.90
CA ALA A 121 -11.81 11.04 11.06
C ALA A 121 -10.96 11.14 9.78
N TYR A 122 -10.63 12.35 9.35
CA TYR A 122 -9.79 12.61 8.18
C TYR A 122 -8.31 12.25 8.46
N SER A 123 -7.79 11.21 7.80
CA SER A 123 -6.47 10.63 8.05
C SER A 123 -5.35 11.34 7.26
N THR A 124 -4.10 10.97 7.53
CA THR A 124 -2.95 11.45 6.73
C THR A 124 -2.96 10.87 5.32
N ASN A 125 -3.48 9.65 5.12
CA ASN A 125 -3.61 9.05 3.79
C ASN A 125 -4.64 9.82 2.94
N ASP A 126 -5.71 10.34 3.55
CA ASP A 126 -6.70 11.14 2.83
C ASP A 126 -6.10 12.45 2.32
N ALA A 127 -5.29 13.12 3.15
CA ALA A 127 -4.54 14.31 2.75
C ALA A 127 -3.57 14.01 1.59
N LEU A 128 -2.95 12.84 1.58
CA LEU A 128 -2.09 12.40 0.49
C LEU A 128 -2.87 12.19 -0.81
N PHE A 129 -4.03 11.53 -0.76
CA PHE A 129 -4.85 11.33 -1.96
C PHE A 129 -5.35 12.64 -2.55
N GLU A 130 -5.75 13.58 -1.71
CA GLU A 130 -6.14 14.91 -2.16
C GLU A 130 -4.97 15.69 -2.75
N PHE A 131 -3.78 15.60 -2.16
CA PHE A 131 -2.57 16.18 -2.74
C PHE A 131 -2.27 15.59 -4.13
N LEU A 132 -2.43 14.27 -4.31
CA LEU A 132 -2.23 13.59 -5.59
C LEU A 132 -3.36 13.87 -6.61
N SER A 133 -4.55 14.25 -6.14
CA SER A 133 -5.73 14.48 -6.98
C SER A 133 -5.64 15.71 -7.89
N VAL A 134 -4.61 16.55 -7.72
CA VAL A 134 -4.31 17.67 -8.64
C VAL A 134 -3.85 17.19 -10.02
N VAL A 135 -3.46 15.91 -10.12
CA VAL A 135 -3.06 15.26 -11.36
C VAL A 135 -4.23 14.39 -11.85
N PRO A 136 -4.50 14.38 -13.17
CA PRO A 136 -5.42 13.43 -13.79
C PRO A 136 -4.99 11.97 -13.62
N ILE A 137 -5.40 11.36 -12.52
CA ILE A 137 -5.17 9.94 -12.24
C ILE A 137 -6.34 9.15 -12.83
N LYS A 138 -6.11 8.37 -13.88
CA LYS A 138 -7.16 7.54 -14.51
C LYS A 138 -7.48 6.26 -13.73
N ARG A 139 -6.49 5.77 -12.97
CA ARG A 139 -6.52 4.49 -12.28
C ARG A 139 -5.62 4.55 -11.07
N PHE A 140 -6.04 3.93 -9.98
CA PHE A 140 -5.21 3.81 -8.78
C PHE A 140 -5.09 2.36 -8.32
N ILE A 141 -3.99 2.08 -7.63
CA ILE A 141 -3.68 0.80 -6.99
C ILE A 141 -3.16 1.10 -5.59
N PHE A 142 -3.82 0.57 -4.57
CA PHE A 142 -3.40 0.73 -3.19
C PHE A 142 -3.18 -0.64 -2.53
N PRO A 143 -1.93 -0.97 -2.18
CA PRO A 143 -1.68 -2.11 -1.32
C PRO A 143 -2.19 -1.86 0.10
N CYS A 144 -2.88 -2.84 0.65
CA CYS A 144 -3.45 -2.81 1.99
C CYS A 144 -2.88 -3.97 2.81
N ASN A 145 -2.26 -3.65 3.95
CA ASN A 145 -1.80 -4.65 4.90
C ASN A 145 -2.98 -5.31 5.60
N LEU A 146 -3.14 -6.63 5.41
CA LEU A 146 -4.23 -7.42 5.97
C LEU A 146 -4.00 -7.82 7.43
N ARG A 147 -2.77 -7.74 7.94
CA ARG A 147 -2.44 -8.09 9.34
C ARG A 147 -3.19 -7.23 10.37
N TYR A 148 -3.47 -5.98 10.02
CA TYR A 148 -4.21 -5.05 10.87
C TYR A 148 -5.71 -5.00 10.56
N ARG A 149 -6.21 -5.97 9.78
CA ARG A 149 -7.63 -6.11 9.45
C ARG A 149 -8.22 -7.31 10.21
N ASN A 150 -9.54 -7.31 10.41
CA ASN A 150 -10.25 -8.39 11.08
C ASN A 150 -10.44 -9.62 10.18
N VAL A 151 -9.35 -10.09 9.56
CA VAL A 151 -9.31 -11.25 8.64
C VAL A 151 -8.52 -12.42 9.22
N GLY A 152 -8.03 -12.28 10.46
CA GLY A 152 -7.40 -13.37 11.20
C GLY A 152 -5.92 -13.61 10.89
N ILE A 153 -5.23 -12.65 10.28
CA ILE A 153 -3.78 -12.72 10.04
C ILE A 153 -3.04 -12.07 11.22
N PRO A 154 -2.18 -12.80 11.96
CA PRO A 154 -1.36 -12.23 13.02
C PRO A 154 -0.33 -11.21 12.50
N GLU A 155 0.01 -10.22 13.33
CA GLU A 155 1.01 -9.19 12.99
C GLU A 155 2.42 -9.76 12.77
N ASN A 156 2.77 -10.83 13.48
CA ASN A 156 4.06 -11.52 13.38
C ASN A 156 4.14 -12.55 12.22
N TYR A 157 3.14 -12.60 11.33
CA TYR A 157 3.21 -13.43 10.12
C TYR A 157 4.21 -12.86 9.11
N LEU A 158 5.18 -13.66 8.69
CA LEU A 158 6.27 -13.28 7.77
C LEU A 158 6.01 -13.64 6.30
N GLY A 159 4.81 -14.07 5.92
CA GLY A 159 4.46 -14.27 4.50
C GLY A 159 3.90 -13.02 3.83
N ASN A 160 3.26 -13.19 2.68
CA ASN A 160 2.49 -12.12 2.04
C ASN A 160 1.09 -12.04 2.66
N ALA A 161 0.72 -10.88 3.19
CA ALA A 161 -0.62 -10.56 3.70
C ALA A 161 -1.03 -9.18 3.21
N GLU A 162 -1.09 -9.05 1.89
CA GLU A 162 -1.45 -7.83 1.18
C GLU A 162 -2.72 -8.08 0.35
N ALA A 163 -3.63 -7.11 0.37
CA ALA A 163 -4.70 -7.01 -0.60
C ALA A 163 -4.49 -5.77 -1.47
N LEU A 164 -4.83 -5.87 -2.75
CA LEU A 164 -4.78 -4.74 -3.66
C LEU A 164 -6.18 -4.15 -3.85
N VAL A 165 -6.31 -2.88 -3.50
CA VAL A 165 -7.50 -2.09 -3.80
C VAL A 165 -7.27 -1.36 -5.11
N LEU A 166 -8.17 -1.58 -6.07
CA LEU A 166 -8.04 -1.14 -7.46
C LEU A 166 -9.35 -0.49 -7.87
N ASP A 167 -9.30 0.75 -8.38
CA ASP A 167 -10.46 1.36 -9.03
C ASP A 167 -10.05 2.35 -10.13
N LEU A 168 -11.05 2.78 -10.90
CA LEU A 168 -10.96 3.79 -11.94
C LEU A 168 -11.64 5.06 -11.47
N THR A 169 -11.06 6.20 -11.79
CA THR A 169 -11.74 7.48 -11.63
C THR A 169 -12.75 7.63 -12.79
N LYS A 170 -14.03 7.30 -12.56
CA LYS A 170 -15.11 7.50 -13.55
C LYS A 170 -15.79 8.86 -13.37
N PRO A 171 -16.34 9.47 -14.45
CA PRO A 171 -16.09 9.17 -15.86
C PRO A 171 -14.70 9.67 -16.28
N GLU A 172 -14.23 9.27 -17.47
CA GLU A 172 -12.90 9.58 -18.05
C GLU A 172 -12.52 11.09 -18.14
N ASN A 173 -13.38 11.97 -17.64
CA ASN A 173 -13.23 13.42 -17.58
C ASN A 173 -13.21 14.02 -16.16
N ASN A 174 -13.45 13.23 -15.10
CA ASN A 174 -13.30 13.68 -13.70
C ASN A 174 -12.01 13.13 -13.12
N TYR A 175 -10.93 13.79 -13.51
CA TYR A 175 -9.52 13.54 -13.23
C TYR A 175 -9.09 13.60 -11.77
N MET A 176 -10.02 13.76 -10.82
CA MET A 176 -9.71 14.05 -9.42
C MET A 176 -9.99 12.81 -8.56
N LEU A 177 -8.93 12.20 -8.04
CA LEU A 177 -9.02 11.15 -7.03
C LEU A 177 -9.60 11.75 -5.73
N LYS A 178 -10.90 11.57 -5.47
CA LYS A 178 -11.47 11.96 -4.18
C LYS A 178 -11.07 10.93 -3.12
N HIS A 179 -10.61 11.38 -1.95
CA HIS A 179 -10.25 10.48 -0.84
C HIS A 179 -11.43 9.59 -0.43
N THR A 180 -12.66 10.08 -0.56
CA THR A 180 -13.89 9.33 -0.30
C THR A 180 -14.07 8.12 -1.21
N ASP A 181 -13.68 8.21 -2.49
CA ASP A 181 -13.78 7.09 -3.44
C ASP A 181 -12.73 6.01 -3.11
N VAL A 182 -11.54 6.43 -2.67
CA VAL A 182 -10.51 5.51 -2.16
C VAL A 182 -10.97 4.82 -0.88
N ARG A 183 -11.53 5.57 0.08
CA ARG A 183 -12.07 5.01 1.33
C ARG A 183 -13.15 3.96 1.10
N LYS A 184 -14.10 4.23 0.19
CA LYS A 184 -15.16 3.27 -0.20
C LYS A 184 -14.59 2.01 -0.85
N SER A 185 -13.45 2.12 -1.50
CA SER A 185 -12.80 0.98 -2.14
C SER A 185 -11.98 0.15 -1.13
N VAL A 186 -11.48 0.79 -0.07
CA VAL A 186 -10.62 0.20 0.97
C VAL A 186 -11.41 -0.44 2.13
N ASN A 187 -12.62 0.05 2.42
CA ASN A 187 -13.48 -0.42 3.51
C ASN A 187 -14.68 -1.22 2.97
#